data_AF-A0AAD4F7M7-F1
#
_entry.id   AF-A0AAD4F7M7-F1
#
_cell.length_a   1.000
_cell.length_b   1.000
_cell.length_c   1.000
_cell.angle_alpha   90.00
_cell.angle_beta   90.00
_cell.angle_gamma   90.00
#
_symmetry.space_group_name_H-M   'P 1'
#
loop_
_entity.id
_entity.type
_entity.pdbx_description
1 polymer ?
#
loop_
_entity_poly.entity_id
_entity_poly.type
_entity_poly.pdbx_seq_one_letter_code
_entity_poly.pdbx_strand_id
1 'polypeptide(L)' 'MINAFLVFNGQGQPRLTKFYTQLRHVVGRAGANDVPSLVTYRNYATLYFIVISTSTESPLALIDLIQVYVEALDRLF' A
#
# COMPACT_ATOMS: atom_id res chain seq x y z
N MET A 1 6.60 -4.77 -7.43
CA MET A 1 5.14 -4.93 -7.59
C MET A 1 4.41 -4.40 -6.36
N ILE A 2 3.22 -3.82 -6.52
CA ILE A 2 2.33 -3.47 -5.40
C ILE A 2 1.60 -4.73 -4.90
N ASN A 3 1.73 -5.01 -3.61
CA ASN A 3 1.14 -6.18 -2.95
C ASN A 3 -0.21 -5.86 -2.30
N ALA A 4 -0.34 -4.69 -1.67
CA ALA A 4 -1.57 -4.27 -1.00
C ALA A 4 -1.70 -2.74 -0.93
N PHE A 5 -2.95 -2.28 -0.85
CA PHE A 5 -3.32 -0.90 -0.55
C PHE A 5 -4.29 -0.90 0.63
N LEU A 6 -3.92 -0.22 1.71
CA LEU A 6 -4.65 -0.21 2.98
C LEU A 6 -4.91 1.23 3.41
N VAL A 7 -6.05 1.45 4.06
CA VAL A 7 -6.39 2.72 4.71
C VAL A 7 -6.87 2.43 6.12
N PHE A 8 -6.26 3.06 7.11
CA PHE A 8 -6.66 2.98 8.52
C PHE A 8 -6.92 4.37 9.08
N ASN A 9 -7.82 4.51 10.05
CA ASN A 9 -7.96 5.76 10.79
C ASN A 9 -7.00 5.84 12.00
N GLY A 10 -7.00 6.98 12.69
CA GLY A 10 -6.22 7.20 13.92
C GLY A 10 -6.54 6.27 15.11
N GLN A 11 -7.64 5.50 15.04
CA GLN A 11 -7.98 4.48 16.04
C GLN A 11 -7.51 3.07 15.63
N GLY A 12 -6.82 2.94 14.49
CA GLY A 12 -6.41 1.65 13.94
C GLY A 12 -7.55 0.86 13.30
N GLN A 13 -8.72 1.46 13.08
CA GLN A 13 -9.82 0.78 12.38
C GLN A 13 -9.56 0.79 10.87
N PRO A 14 -9.67 -0.36 10.19
CA PRO A 14 -9.53 -0.43 8.75
C PRO A 14 -10.70 0.28 8.06
N ARG A 15 -10.38 1.18 7.14
CA ARG A 15 -11.34 1.87 6.24
C ARG A 15 -11.28 1.30 4.82
N LEU A 16 -10.13 0.76 4.41
CA LEU A 16 -9.97 0.02 3.17
C LEU A 16 -8.88 -1.03 3.34
N THR A 17 -9.11 -2.24 2.84
CA THR A 17 -8.10 -3.30 2.78
C THR A 17 -8.18 -4.01 1.44
N LYS A 18 -7.20 -3.77 0.57
CA LYS A 18 -7.12 -4.42 -0.74
C LYS A 18 -5.78 -5.13 -0.89
N PHE A 19 -5.83 -6.44 -1.12
CA PHE A 19 -4.66 -7.25 -1.44
C PHE A 19 -4.71 -7.60 -2.93
N TYR A 20 -3.63 -7.30 -3.65
CA TYR A 20 -3.48 -7.61 -5.08
C TYR A 20 -2.69 -8.90 -5.29
N THR A 21 -1.82 -9.22 -4.34
CA THR A 21 -1.06 -10.47 -4.34
C THR A 21 -1.50 -11.32 -3.17
N GLN A 22 -1.73 -12.60 -3.41
CA GLN A 22 -1.93 -13.57 -2.35
C GLN A 22 -0.67 -13.56 -1.45
N LEU A 23 -0.84 -13.34 -0.16
CA LEU A 23 0.21 -13.58 0.84
C LEU A 23 0.41 -15.10 0.93
N ARG A 24 1.01 -15.70 -0.10
CA ARG A 24 1.31 -17.13 -0.10
C ARG A 24 2.26 -17.40 1.05
N HIS A 25 1.96 -18.40 1.86
CA HIS A 25 2.94 -19.01 2.75
C HIS A 25 4.05 -19.57 1.84
N VAL A 26 5.16 -18.84 1.73
CA VAL A 26 6.29 -19.24 0.89
C VAL A 26 7.01 -20.40 1.59
N VAL A 27 6.59 -21.64 1.32
CA VAL A 27 7.27 -22.88 1.75
C VAL A 27 8.37 -23.30 0.75
N GLY A 28 8.67 -22.48 -0.26
CA GLY A 28 9.76 -22.75 -1.23
C GLY A 28 10.29 -21.48 -1.87
N ARG A 29 11.55 -21.51 -2.31
CA ARG A 29 12.37 -20.40 -2.84
C ARG A 29 11.60 -19.39 -3.72
N ALA A 30 10.89 -18.43 -3.11
CA ALA A 30 10.58 -17.19 -3.79
C ALA A 30 11.90 -16.43 -3.96
N GLY A 31 12.15 -15.89 -5.15
CA GLY A 31 13.27 -14.97 -5.33
C GLY A 31 13.15 -13.82 -4.33
N ALA A 32 14.25 -13.37 -3.76
CA ALA A 32 14.24 -12.32 -2.73
C ALA A 32 13.47 -11.04 -3.17
N ASN A 33 13.37 -10.82 -4.48
CA ASN A 33 12.70 -9.67 -5.08
C ASN A 33 11.16 -9.79 -5.17
N ASP A 34 10.58 -10.98 -4.98
CA ASP A 34 9.12 -11.20 -5.06
C ASP A 34 8.41 -11.13 -3.71
N VAL A 35 9.18 -11.02 -2.63
CA VAL A 35 8.64 -10.93 -1.27
C VAL A 35 8.27 -9.47 -0.97
N PRO A 36 7.07 -9.20 -0.40
CA PRO A 36 6.74 -7.87 0.09
C PRO A 36 7.79 -7.41 1.09
N SER A 37 8.43 -6.27 0.83
CA SER A 37 9.61 -5.83 1.60
C SER A 37 9.64 -4.33 1.87
N LEU A 38 8.74 -3.55 1.25
CA LEU A 38 8.67 -2.11 1.37
C LEU A 38 7.26 -1.68 1.78
N VAL A 39 7.20 -0.78 2.75
CA VAL A 39 5.95 -0.11 3.18
C VAL A 39 6.11 1.37 2.93
N THR A 40 5.28 1.91 2.05
CA THR A 40 5.18 3.35 1.79
C THR A 40 3.86 3.85 2.34
N TYR A 41 3.87 4.93 3.11
CA TYR A 41 2.63 5.48 3.67
C TYR A 41 2.64 7.01 3.71
N ARG A 42 1.43 7.59 3.75
CA ARG A 42 1.23 9.02 3.99
C ARG A 42 -0.06 9.25 4.77
N ASN A 43 -0.02 10.23 5.67
CA ASN A 43 -1.18 10.65 6.44
C ASN A 43 -1.91 11.80 5.72
N TYR A 44 -3.22 11.67 5.59
CA TYR A 44 -4.14 12.76 5.21
C TYR A 44 -5.22 12.87 6.27
N ALA A 45 -5.29 14.03 6.93
CA ALA A 45 -6.14 14.28 8.09
C ALA A 45 -5.95 13.22 9.19
N THR A 46 -6.93 12.31 9.34
CA THR A 46 -6.92 11.23 10.35
C THR A 46 -6.76 9.84 9.73
N LEU A 47 -6.46 9.77 8.43
CA LEU A 47 -6.35 8.54 7.65
C LEU A 47 -4.91 8.28 7.21
N TYR A 48 -4.44 7.08 7.49
CA TYR A 48 -3.16 6.56 7.02
C TYR A 48 -3.38 5.76 5.74
N PHE A 49 -2.86 6.25 4.62
CA PHE A 49 -2.84 5.54 3.35
C PHE A 49 -1.53 4.79 3.23
N ILE A 50 -1.60 3.48 3.05
CA ILE A 50 -0.46 2.57 3.15
C ILE A 50 -0.41 1.68 1.91
N VAL A 51 0.72 1.66 1.23
CA VAL A 51 1.04 0.76 0.13
C VAL A 51 2.14 -0.19 0.56
N ILE A 52 1.87 -1.49 0.44
CA ILE A 52 2.87 -2.54 0.63
C ILE A 52 3.35 -2.98 -0.74
N SER A 53 4.66 -3.02 -0.96
CA SER A 53 5.28 -3.40 -2.23
C SER A 53 6.55 -4.21 -2.04
N THR A 54 7.09 -4.72 -3.14
CA THR A 54 8.46 -5.27 -3.19
C THR A 54 9.51 -4.16 -3.33
N SER A 55 10.78 -4.49 -3.13
CA SER A 55 11.93 -3.57 -3.24
C SER A 55 12.19 -3.02 -4.64
N THR A 56 11.54 -3.58 -5.66
CA THR A 56 11.70 -3.15 -7.06
C THR A 56 10.90 -1.89 -7.40
N GLU A 57 9.98 -1.47 -6.53
CA GLU A 57 9.16 -0.27 -6.74
C GLU A 57 9.88 0.99 -6.25
N SER A 58 9.68 2.10 -6.98
CA SER A 58 10.20 3.40 -6.58
C SER A 58 9.33 4.00 -5.45
N PRO A 59 9.89 4.32 -4.26
CA PRO A 59 9.12 4.94 -3.18
C PRO A 59 8.48 6.27 -3.57
N LEU A 60 9.13 7.06 -4.44
CA LEU A 60 8.60 8.34 -4.92
C LEU A 60 7.35 8.13 -5.79
N ALA A 61 7.37 7.12 -6.66
CA ALA A 61 6.21 6.78 -7.49
C ALA A 61 5.02 6.28 -6.63
N LEU A 62 5.31 5.56 -5.55
CA LEU A 62 4.27 5.10 -4.61
C LEU A 62 3.65 6.26 -3.82
N ILE A 63 4.43 7.27 -3.43
CA ILE A 63 3.90 8.48 -2.78
C ILE A 63 3.04 9.29 -3.75
N ASP A 64 3.46 9.42 -5.00
CA ASP A 64 2.68 10.09 -6.05
C ASP A 64 1.36 9.35 -6.33
N LEU A 65 1.38 8.01 -6.37
CA LEU A 65 0.18 7.19 -6.47
C LEU A 65 -0.80 7.46 -5.32
N ILE A 66 -0.31 7.54 -4.08
CA ILE A 66 -1.16 7.86 -2.93
C ILE A 66 -1.76 9.27 -3.09
N GLN A 67 -0.97 10.25 -3.53
CA GLN A 67 -1.44 11.62 -3.75
C GLN A 67 -2.57 11.67 -4.78
N VAL A 68 -2.36 11.08 -5.97
CA VAL A 68 -3.37 11.04 -7.03
C VAL A 68 -4.63 10.29 -6.58
N TYR A 69 -4.49 9.22 -5.80
CA TYR A 69 -5.62 8.49 -5.24
C TYR A 69 -6.46 9.36 -4.30
N VAL A 70 -5.81 10.09 -3.39
CA VAL A 70 -6.50 11.00 -2.47
C VAL A 70 -7.17 12.15 -3.21
N GLU A 71 -6.51 12.73 -4.21
CA GLU A 71 -7.10 13.77 -5.06
C GLU A 71 -8.33 13.26 -5.84
N ALA A 72 -8.30 12.01 -6.30
CA ALA A 72 -9.45 11.41 -6.96
C ALA A 72 -10.62 11.19 -5.99
N LEU A 73 -10.35 10.78 -4.74
CA LEU A 73 -11.39 10.65 -3.72
C LEU A 73 -12.02 12.00 -3.36
N ASP A 74 -11.21 13.04 -3.19
CA ASP A 74 -11.67 14.40 -2.86
C ASP A 74 -12.52 15.04 -3.97
N ARG A 75 -12.32 14.61 -5.22
CA ARG A 75 -13.18 15.02 -6.34
C ARG A 75 -14.50 14.27 -6.43
N LEU A 76 -14.58 13.07 -5.86
CA LEU A 76 -15.74 12.17 -6.02
C LEU A 76 -16.69 12.18 -4.82
N PHE A 77 -16.19 12.46 -3.62
CA PHE A 77 -16.94 12.45 -2.36
C PHE A 77 -16.87 13.80 -1.67
#